data_AF-A0A1G6QW29-F1
#
_entry.id   AF-A0A1G6QW29-F1
#
_cell.length_a   1.000
_cell.length_b   1.000
_cell.length_c   1.000
_cell.angle_alpha   90.00
_cell.angle_beta   90.00
_cell.angle_gamma   90.00
#
_symmetry.space_group_name_H-M   'P 1'
#
loop_
_entity.id
_entity.type
_entity.pdbx_description
1 polymer ?
#
loop_
_entity_poly.entity_id
_entity_poly.type
_entity_poly.pdbx_seq_one_letter_code
_entity_poly.pdbx_strand_id
1 'polypeptide(L)'
;MRTRTLFACCLTLTTALASLATQAASSILIWPINPLIEADRQKSAALWLENRGQEAVDLQVRVLAWEQEEFEDRLTPQKQVVGSPPMATLQPGKRQLVRLVNLEPPSAGTLRTYRVLVDEVLPPQPRPSQLGVQFQMRYSVPLFVVGPGAYLDDGAREAPGQGQPLAPELRYRVVDGSNGAFLYLRNLGPAPARLSQVDLSRDSGKQPLAEGLLGYVLPGAQMRWPLPAGVRSGQVQARINESRHKQPLAAE
;
A
#
# COMPACT_ATOMS: atom_id res chain seq x y z
N MET A 1 38.41 21.43 71.27
CA MET A 1 37.20 22.04 71.85
C MET A 1 36.46 22.80 70.77
N ARG A 2 35.14 22.55 70.67
CA ARG A 2 34.07 23.31 69.95
C ARG A 2 34.04 23.22 68.41
N THR A 3 33.24 22.30 67.83
CA THR A 3 31.87 22.48 67.27
C THR A 3 31.68 23.59 66.24
N ARG A 4 31.31 23.21 65.01
CA ARG A 4 30.11 23.72 64.32
C ARG A 4 29.69 22.84 63.13
N THR A 5 28.50 22.28 63.31
CA THR A 5 27.62 21.52 62.43
C THR A 5 27.30 22.27 61.13
N LEU A 6 27.36 21.59 59.98
CA LEU A 6 26.67 21.98 58.75
C LEU A 6 25.53 21.00 58.51
N PHE A 7 24.32 21.52 58.65
CA PHE A 7 23.05 20.81 58.61
C PHE A 7 22.45 20.92 57.20
N ALA A 8 22.06 19.76 56.67
CA ALA A 8 20.93 19.52 55.76
C ALA A 8 20.66 20.47 54.58
N CYS A 9 20.87 19.96 53.37
CA CYS A 9 19.94 20.19 52.26
C CYS A 9 19.92 18.98 51.32
N CYS A 10 19.42 17.84 51.82
CA CYS A 10 18.92 16.76 50.97
C CYS A 10 17.56 17.20 50.41
N LEU A 11 17.56 17.93 49.30
CA LEU A 11 16.37 18.16 48.50
C LEU A 11 16.43 17.18 47.32
N THR A 12 16.08 15.92 47.56
CA THR A 12 15.79 14.96 46.50
C THR A 12 14.49 15.38 45.84
N LEU A 13 14.61 16.24 44.83
CA LEU A 13 13.55 16.60 43.91
C LEU A 13 13.39 15.43 42.92
N THR A 14 12.69 14.38 43.34
CA THR A 14 12.27 13.28 42.47
C THR A 14 11.16 13.82 41.55
N THR A 15 11.56 14.44 40.45
CA THR A 15 10.68 14.77 39.33
C THR A 15 10.16 13.46 38.75
N ALA A 16 8.97 13.04 39.19
CA ALA A 16 8.18 12.04 38.50
C ALA A 16 7.75 12.63 37.15
N LEU A 17 8.62 12.51 36.15
CA LEU A 17 8.18 12.50 34.75
C LEU A 17 7.34 11.23 34.58
N ALA A 18 6.06 11.34 34.89
CA ALA A 18 5.07 10.42 34.39
C ALA A 18 5.05 10.60 32.87
N SER A 19 5.88 9.82 32.18
CA SER A 19 5.80 9.61 30.75
C SER A 19 4.36 9.20 30.46
N LEU A 20 3.56 10.11 29.90
CA LEU A 20 2.31 9.77 29.27
C LEU A 20 2.68 8.88 28.08
N ALA A 21 2.76 7.58 28.32
CA ALA A 21 2.93 6.60 27.28
C ALA A 21 1.67 6.70 26.41
N THR A 22 1.78 7.38 25.27
CA THR A 22 0.82 7.27 24.18
C THR A 22 0.79 5.80 23.77
N GLN A 23 -0.20 5.08 24.29
CA GLN A 23 -0.41 3.67 23.97
C GLN A 23 -1.06 3.59 22.59
N ALA A 24 -0.24 3.44 21.55
CA ALA A 24 -0.74 2.89 20.29
C ALA A 24 -0.95 1.39 20.52
N ALA A 25 -2.21 0.98 20.71
CA ALA A 25 -2.57 -0.34 21.22
C ALA A 25 -2.26 -1.49 20.23
N SER A 26 -2.36 -1.24 18.92
CA SER A 26 -2.09 -2.22 17.87
C SER A 26 -1.06 -1.73 16.84
N SER A 27 -0.18 -2.66 16.42
CA SER A 27 0.83 -2.41 15.40
C SER A 27 1.01 -3.70 14.61
N ILE A 28 0.35 -3.81 13.47
CA ILE A 28 0.45 -4.99 12.61
C ILE A 28 1.50 -4.75 11.53
N LEU A 29 2.54 -5.58 11.51
CA LEU A 29 3.48 -5.66 10.40
C LEU A 29 2.95 -6.66 9.36
N ILE A 30 2.98 -6.25 8.10
CA ILE A 30 2.54 -7.06 6.96
C ILE A 30 3.71 -7.25 5.99
N TRP A 31 4.00 -8.49 5.61
CA TRP A 31 5.06 -8.80 4.65
C TRP A 31 4.74 -10.02 3.78
N PRO A 32 5.02 -10.01 2.47
CA PRO A 32 5.50 -8.87 1.68
C PRO A 32 4.37 -7.88 1.36
N ILE A 33 4.73 -6.65 0.97
CA ILE A 33 3.77 -5.60 0.59
C ILE A 33 3.32 -5.66 -0.88
N ASN A 34 4.01 -6.46 -1.72
CA ASN A 34 3.65 -6.70 -3.13
C ASN A 34 3.67 -8.21 -3.42
N PRO A 35 2.77 -9.01 -2.81
CA PRO A 35 2.64 -10.42 -3.13
C PRO A 35 2.28 -10.63 -4.61
N LEU A 36 2.88 -11.66 -5.20
CA LEU A 36 2.72 -12.05 -6.60
C LEU A 36 2.50 -13.56 -6.68
N ILE A 37 1.53 -13.98 -7.48
CA ILE A 37 1.31 -15.38 -7.83
C ILE A 37 1.53 -15.53 -9.33
N GLU A 38 2.55 -16.30 -9.71
CA GLU A 38 2.77 -16.69 -11.10
C GLU A 38 2.24 -18.12 -11.27
N ALA A 39 1.15 -18.29 -12.02
CA ALA A 39 0.39 -19.54 -12.06
C ALA A 39 1.22 -20.77 -12.47
N ASP A 40 2.24 -20.59 -13.32
CA ASP A 40 3.15 -21.66 -13.74
C ASP A 40 4.16 -22.08 -12.67
N ARG A 41 4.45 -21.20 -11.70
CA ARG A 41 5.44 -21.46 -10.64
C ARG A 41 4.79 -21.89 -9.34
N GLN A 42 3.71 -21.23 -8.95
CA GLN A 42 3.06 -21.47 -7.67
C GLN A 42 1.57 -21.16 -7.70
N LYS A 43 0.79 -21.96 -6.97
CA LYS A 43 -0.66 -21.77 -6.81
C LYS A 43 -1.03 -20.84 -5.65
N SER A 44 -0.05 -20.35 -4.90
CA SER A 44 -0.32 -19.48 -3.76
C SER A 44 0.87 -18.58 -3.43
N ALA A 45 0.60 -17.44 -2.78
CA ALA A 45 1.61 -16.58 -2.16
C ALA A 45 1.46 -16.59 -0.62
N ALA A 46 2.55 -16.36 0.09
CA ALA A 46 2.57 -16.18 1.53
C ALA A 46 2.39 -14.70 1.90
N LEU A 47 1.51 -14.41 2.87
CA LEU A 47 1.36 -13.11 3.51
C LEU A 47 1.50 -13.30 5.03
N TRP A 48 2.58 -12.77 5.60
CA TRP A 48 2.85 -12.80 7.03
C TRP A 48 2.26 -11.57 7.70
N LEU A 49 1.51 -11.82 8.77
CA LEU A 49 0.96 -10.81 9.67
C LEU A 49 1.65 -10.98 11.02
N GLU A 50 2.29 -9.94 11.54
CA GLU A 50 2.96 -9.94 12.84
C GLU A 50 2.36 -8.85 13.73
N ASN A 51 1.92 -9.22 14.94
CA ASN A 51 1.49 -8.24 15.92
C ASN A 51 2.70 -7.75 16.73
N ARG A 52 3.11 -6.52 16.47
CA ARG A 52 4.15 -5.78 17.21
C ARG A 52 3.58 -4.85 18.30
N GLY A 53 2.26 -4.87 18.49
CA GLY A 53 1.58 -4.20 19.58
C GLY A 53 1.71 -4.96 20.90
N GLN A 54 1.04 -4.42 21.93
CA GLN A 54 1.06 -4.97 23.29
C GLN A 54 -0.22 -5.74 23.64
N GLU A 55 -1.26 -5.63 22.82
CA GLU A 55 -2.55 -6.30 23.00
C GLU A 55 -2.83 -7.31 21.90
N ALA A 56 -3.69 -8.30 22.17
CA ALA A 56 -4.13 -9.24 21.15
C ALA A 56 -5.05 -8.54 20.13
N VAL A 57 -4.93 -8.91 18.86
CA VAL A 57 -5.71 -8.30 17.77
C VAL A 57 -6.42 -9.39 16.97
N ASP A 58 -7.73 -9.25 16.79
CA ASP A 58 -8.50 -10.07 15.88
C ASP A 58 -8.45 -9.48 14.48
N LEU A 59 -8.06 -10.30 13.49
CA LEU A 59 -7.93 -9.88 12.10
C LEU A 59 -8.88 -10.68 11.21
N GLN A 60 -9.50 -9.99 10.25
CA GLN A 60 -10.22 -10.60 9.12
C GLN A 60 -9.46 -10.32 7.82
N VAL A 61 -9.29 -11.36 6.99
CA VAL A 61 -8.64 -11.27 5.68
C VAL A 61 -9.65 -11.54 4.57
N ARG A 62 -9.71 -10.62 3.60
CA ARG A 62 -10.54 -10.75 2.39
C ARG A 62 -9.71 -10.43 1.16
N VAL A 63 -9.99 -11.11 0.06
CA VAL A 63 -9.38 -10.81 -1.24
C VAL A 63 -10.49 -10.33 -2.17
N LEU A 64 -10.41 -9.09 -2.64
CA LEU A 64 -11.38 -8.49 -3.55
C LEU A 64 -10.74 -8.28 -4.92
N ALA A 65 -11.52 -8.48 -5.99
CA ALA A 65 -11.10 -8.07 -7.32
C ALA A 65 -10.96 -6.56 -7.34
N TRP A 66 -9.90 -6.07 -7.98
CA TRP A 66 -9.57 -4.66 -8.02
C TRP A 66 -9.56 -4.18 -9.46
N GLU A 67 -10.48 -3.28 -9.75
CA GLU A 67 -10.67 -2.66 -11.05
C GLU A 67 -10.62 -1.15 -10.90
N GLN A 68 -10.49 -0.44 -12.03
CA GLN A 68 -10.57 1.01 -12.07
C GLN A 68 -11.56 1.42 -13.14
N GLU A 69 -12.59 2.16 -12.75
CA GLU A 69 -13.63 2.67 -13.62
C GLU A 69 -13.96 4.11 -13.20
N GLU A 70 -14.28 4.97 -14.17
CA GLU A 70 -14.59 6.38 -13.90
C GLU A 70 -13.52 7.12 -13.06
N PHE A 71 -12.25 6.76 -13.23
CA PHE A 71 -11.11 7.32 -12.49
C PHE A 71 -11.08 6.98 -10.99
N GLU A 72 -11.80 5.95 -10.56
CA GLU A 72 -11.85 5.49 -9.17
C GLU A 72 -11.54 4.00 -9.05
N ASP A 73 -11.04 3.59 -7.88
CA ASP A 73 -10.82 2.17 -7.56
C ASP A 73 -12.16 1.50 -7.21
N ARG A 74 -12.49 0.40 -7.89
CA ARG A 74 -13.64 -0.46 -7.58
C ARG A 74 -13.16 -1.80 -7.02
N LEU A 75 -13.66 -2.15 -5.84
CA LEU A 75 -13.39 -3.44 -5.19
C LEU A 75 -14.65 -4.31 -5.16
N THR A 76 -14.60 -5.48 -5.78
CA THR A 76 -15.74 -6.40 -5.86
C THR A 76 -15.44 -7.77 -5.23
N PRO A 77 -16.41 -8.40 -4.55
CA PRO A 77 -16.28 -9.77 -4.07
C PRO A 77 -16.00 -10.75 -5.21
N GLN A 78 -15.14 -11.71 -4.96
CA GLN A 78 -14.68 -12.69 -5.94
C GLN A 78 -14.31 -14.03 -5.25
N LYS A 79 -14.15 -15.10 -6.02
CA LYS A 79 -13.88 -16.47 -5.49
C LYS A 79 -12.63 -17.13 -6.07
N GLN A 80 -11.99 -16.50 -7.04
CA GLN A 80 -10.84 -17.00 -7.77
C GLN A 80 -9.56 -16.99 -6.92
N VAL A 81 -9.48 -16.10 -5.93
CA VAL A 81 -8.38 -16.04 -4.97
C VAL A 81 -8.92 -15.97 -3.54
N VAL A 82 -8.38 -16.76 -2.62
CA VAL A 82 -8.82 -16.77 -1.21
C VAL A 82 -7.64 -16.61 -0.26
N GLY A 83 -7.85 -15.90 0.86
CA GLY A 83 -6.89 -15.83 1.96
C GLY A 83 -7.24 -16.88 3.02
N SER A 84 -6.27 -17.72 3.41
CA SER A 84 -6.45 -18.77 4.41
C SER A 84 -5.38 -18.70 5.52
N PRO A 85 -5.77 -18.62 6.81
CA PRO A 85 -7.14 -18.54 7.29
C PRO A 85 -7.78 -17.16 6.99
N PRO A 86 -9.12 -17.07 6.86
CA PRO A 86 -9.83 -15.81 6.62
C PRO A 86 -10.00 -14.96 7.89
N MET A 87 -9.79 -15.54 9.07
CA MET A 87 -9.76 -14.84 10.35
C MET A 87 -8.67 -15.43 11.25
N ALA A 88 -8.02 -14.59 12.04
CA ALA A 88 -7.01 -15.03 13.00
C ALA A 88 -6.89 -14.04 14.16
N THR A 89 -6.68 -14.56 15.37
CA THR A 89 -6.32 -13.77 16.54
C THR A 89 -4.81 -13.79 16.70
N LEU A 90 -4.16 -12.63 16.65
CA LEU A 90 -2.72 -12.49 16.83
C LEU A 90 -2.41 -11.96 18.23
N GLN A 91 -1.80 -12.82 19.04
CA GLN A 91 -1.26 -12.42 20.34
C GLN A 91 -0.03 -11.50 20.17
N PRO A 92 0.31 -10.68 21.18
CA PRO A 92 1.49 -9.82 21.16
C PRO A 92 2.77 -10.58 20.79
N GLY A 93 3.55 -10.04 19.86
CA GLY A 93 4.79 -10.62 19.35
C GLY A 93 4.62 -11.89 18.50
N LYS A 94 3.39 -12.31 18.19
CA LYS A 94 3.13 -13.51 17.37
C LYS A 94 2.92 -13.17 15.90
N ARG A 95 3.21 -14.17 15.07
CA ARG A 95 3.06 -14.13 13.61
C ARG A 95 2.03 -15.15 13.15
N GLN A 96 1.24 -14.76 12.16
CA GLN A 96 0.31 -15.61 11.45
C GLN A 96 0.67 -15.62 9.96
N LEU A 97 0.80 -16.82 9.38
CA LEU A 97 0.86 -16.98 7.93
C LEU A 97 -0.56 -17.04 7.37
N VAL A 98 -0.83 -16.16 6.41
CA VAL A 98 -2.01 -16.22 5.56
C VAL A 98 -1.56 -16.66 4.17
N ARG A 99 -2.07 -17.79 3.68
CA ARG A 99 -1.85 -18.24 2.30
C ARG A 99 -2.89 -17.60 1.39
N LEU A 100 -2.42 -16.85 0.40
CA LEU A 100 -3.22 -16.31 -0.69
C LEU A 100 -3.25 -17.37 -1.79
N VAL A 101 -4.33 -18.12 -1.90
CA VAL A 101 -4.45 -19.28 -2.79
C VAL A 101 -5.21 -18.88 -4.05
N ASN A 102 -4.58 -19.08 -5.21
CA ASN A 102 -5.19 -18.93 -6.52
C ASN A 102 -5.94 -20.23 -6.89
N LEU A 103 -7.25 -20.19 -6.80
CA LEU A 103 -8.15 -21.31 -7.11
C LEU A 103 -8.43 -21.39 -8.61
N GLU A 104 -8.52 -20.25 -9.28
CA GLU A 104 -8.78 -20.15 -10.71
C GLU A 104 -7.78 -19.20 -11.38
N PRO A 105 -6.76 -19.73 -12.08
CA PRO A 105 -5.77 -18.90 -12.74
C PRO A 105 -6.40 -18.07 -13.87
N PRO A 106 -5.86 -16.87 -14.13
CA PRO A 106 -6.25 -16.10 -15.30
C PRO A 106 -5.81 -16.80 -16.59
N SER A 107 -6.38 -16.37 -17.72
CA SER A 107 -6.02 -16.87 -19.05
C SER A 107 -4.52 -16.70 -19.32
N ALA A 108 -3.98 -17.58 -20.16
CA ALA A 108 -2.57 -17.51 -20.55
C ALA A 108 -2.22 -16.12 -21.10
N GLY A 109 -1.04 -15.60 -20.73
CA GLY A 109 -0.58 -14.28 -21.16
C GLY A 109 -1.26 -13.08 -20.48
N THR A 110 -2.14 -13.30 -19.49
CA THR A 110 -2.89 -12.22 -18.84
C THR A 110 -2.59 -12.09 -17.34
N LEU A 111 -3.06 -11.00 -16.73
CA LEU A 111 -2.90 -10.71 -15.30
C LEU A 111 -4.25 -10.30 -14.71
N ARG A 112 -4.54 -10.77 -13.49
CA ARG A 112 -5.67 -10.27 -12.67
C ARG A 112 -5.15 -9.51 -11.44
N THR A 113 -5.85 -8.45 -11.10
CA THR A 113 -5.53 -7.50 -10.03
C THR A 113 -6.50 -7.64 -8.88
N TYR A 114 -5.96 -7.68 -7.65
CA TYR A 114 -6.74 -7.84 -6.43
C TYR A 114 -6.22 -6.91 -5.33
N ARG A 115 -7.07 -6.67 -4.33
CA ARG A 115 -6.67 -6.12 -3.03
C ARG A 115 -6.92 -7.15 -1.94
N VAL A 116 -5.88 -7.43 -1.16
CA VAL A 116 -6.00 -8.16 0.11
C VAL A 116 -6.29 -7.14 1.19
N LEU A 117 -7.50 -7.18 1.73
CA LEU A 117 -7.91 -6.38 2.88
C LEU A 117 -7.64 -7.17 4.15
N VAL A 118 -6.91 -6.56 5.07
CA VAL A 118 -6.69 -7.06 6.42
C VAL A 118 -7.33 -6.07 7.38
N ASP A 119 -8.47 -6.46 7.94
CA ASP A 119 -9.29 -5.65 8.83
C ASP A 119 -9.03 -6.05 10.28
N GLU A 120 -8.77 -5.08 11.15
CA GLU A 120 -8.93 -5.30 12.59
C GLU A 120 -10.41 -5.44 12.94
N VAL A 121 -10.75 -6.44 13.73
CA VAL A 121 -12.08 -6.65 14.27
C VAL A 121 -12.06 -6.24 15.73
N LEU A 122 -12.86 -5.22 16.07
CA LEU A 122 -12.99 -4.79 17.46
C LEU A 122 -14.04 -5.64 18.17
N PRO A 123 -13.74 -6.18 19.37
CA PRO A 123 -14.77 -6.84 20.17
C PRO A 123 -15.84 -5.82 20.58
N PRO A 124 -17.10 -6.24 20.72
CA PRO A 124 -18.17 -5.37 21.22
C PRO A 124 -17.83 -4.91 22.64
N GLN A 125 -17.72 -3.60 22.87
CA GLN A 125 -17.42 -3.06 24.19
C GLN A 125 -18.68 -3.03 25.08
N PRO A 126 -18.63 -3.58 26.30
CA PRO A 126 -19.79 -3.62 27.20
C PRO A 126 -20.17 -2.25 27.78
N ARG A 127 -19.28 -1.26 27.73
CA ARG A 127 -19.55 0.15 28.07
C ARG A 127 -18.71 1.07 27.19
N PRO A 128 -19.29 1.98 26.40
CA PRO A 128 -18.51 2.98 25.68
C PRO A 128 -17.78 3.87 26.69
N SER A 129 -16.46 3.99 26.57
CA SER A 129 -15.71 5.00 27.34
C SER A 129 -16.17 6.39 26.92
N GLN A 130 -16.52 7.24 27.88
CA GLN A 130 -17.15 8.56 27.62
C GLN A 130 -16.18 9.62 27.06
N LEU A 131 -14.87 9.36 27.03
CA LEU A 131 -13.85 10.24 26.47
C LEU A 131 -12.72 9.38 25.84
N GLY A 132 -12.66 9.33 24.51
CA GLY A 132 -11.60 8.66 23.76
C GLY A 132 -11.93 8.50 22.28
N VAL A 133 -10.91 8.52 21.41
CA VAL A 133 -11.04 8.15 20.00
C VAL A 133 -10.46 6.76 19.84
N GLN A 134 -11.27 5.82 19.34
CA GLN A 134 -10.82 4.49 19.01
C GLN A 134 -10.64 4.38 17.49
N PHE A 135 -9.46 3.94 17.07
CA PHE A 135 -9.16 3.66 15.67
C PHE A 135 -9.33 2.17 15.40
N GLN A 136 -9.97 1.85 14.28
CA GLN A 136 -10.05 0.49 13.73
C GLN A 136 -9.28 0.49 12.41
N MET A 137 -8.23 -0.33 12.32
CA MET A 137 -7.36 -0.31 11.15
C MET A 137 -7.87 -1.24 10.04
N ARG A 138 -7.78 -0.77 8.79
CA ARG A 138 -7.89 -1.59 7.57
C ARG A 138 -6.64 -1.40 6.75
N TYR A 139 -5.90 -2.49 6.53
CA TYR A 139 -4.76 -2.52 5.63
C TYR A 139 -5.20 -3.04 4.25
N SER A 140 -4.70 -2.43 3.18
CA SER A 140 -5.01 -2.82 1.80
C SER A 140 -3.74 -3.07 1.00
N VAL A 141 -3.47 -4.34 0.72
CA VAL A 141 -2.25 -4.80 0.04
C VAL A 141 -2.59 -5.18 -1.41
N PRO A 142 -1.85 -4.71 -2.42
CA PRO A 142 -2.04 -5.17 -3.79
C PRO A 142 -1.65 -6.65 -3.93
N LEU A 143 -2.41 -7.39 -4.73
CA LEU A 143 -2.05 -8.75 -5.13
C LEU A 143 -2.23 -8.88 -6.64
N PHE A 144 -1.21 -9.41 -7.29
CA PHE A 144 -1.23 -9.68 -8.73
C PHE A 144 -1.13 -11.18 -8.98
N VAL A 145 -1.96 -11.68 -9.88
CA VAL A 145 -1.92 -13.08 -10.33
C VAL A 145 -1.65 -13.07 -11.83
N VAL A 146 -0.51 -13.65 -12.22
CA VAL A 146 -0.09 -13.78 -13.61
C VAL A 146 -0.49 -15.16 -14.12
N GLY A 147 -1.07 -15.20 -15.31
CA GLY A 147 -1.51 -16.43 -15.97
C GLY A 147 -0.35 -17.21 -16.58
N PRO A 148 -0.61 -18.44 -17.03
CA PRO A 148 0.39 -19.27 -17.67
C PRO A 148 1.08 -18.59 -18.87
N GLY A 149 2.35 -18.89 -19.09
CA GLY A 149 3.15 -18.41 -20.21
C GLY A 149 3.58 -16.94 -20.12
N ALA A 150 3.39 -16.28 -18.98
CA ALA A 150 3.76 -14.89 -18.78
C ALA A 150 4.39 -14.64 -17.40
N TYR A 151 5.07 -13.49 -17.28
CA TYR A 151 5.63 -13.00 -16.02
C TYR A 151 5.41 -11.48 -15.90
N LEU A 152 5.39 -10.98 -14.67
CA LEU A 152 5.30 -9.54 -14.41
C LEU A 152 6.69 -8.91 -14.47
N ASP A 153 6.89 -7.98 -15.41
CA ASP A 153 8.08 -7.14 -15.48
C ASP A 153 7.85 -5.84 -14.68
N ASP A 154 8.27 -5.85 -13.41
CA ASP A 154 8.10 -4.72 -12.49
C ASP A 154 9.39 -3.92 -12.25
N GLY A 155 10.47 -4.26 -12.94
CA GLY A 155 11.79 -3.63 -12.80
C GLY A 155 12.61 -4.05 -11.58
N ALA A 156 12.12 -4.96 -10.72
CA ALA A 156 12.90 -5.50 -9.60
C ALA A 156 13.25 -6.98 -9.75
N ARG A 157 12.34 -7.78 -10.32
CA ARG A 157 12.55 -9.22 -10.45
C ARG A 157 13.40 -9.53 -11.68
N GLU A 158 14.29 -10.50 -11.54
CA GLU A 158 15.00 -11.06 -12.70
C GLU A 158 13.99 -11.73 -13.64
N ALA A 159 14.10 -11.42 -14.94
CA ALA A 159 13.25 -12.02 -15.94
C ALA A 159 13.45 -13.55 -15.94
N PRO A 160 12.38 -14.35 -16.00
CA PRO A 160 12.53 -15.75 -16.31
C PRO A 160 13.18 -15.90 -17.69
N GLY A 161 13.92 -16.97 -17.91
CA GLY A 161 14.42 -17.32 -19.25
C GLY A 161 13.32 -17.69 -20.26
N GLN A 162 12.04 -17.72 -19.86
CA GLN A 162 10.89 -18.08 -20.69
C GLN A 162 9.61 -17.34 -20.26
N GLY A 163 8.66 -17.18 -21.18
CA GLY A 163 7.38 -16.52 -20.95
C GLY A 163 7.35 -15.07 -21.47
N GLN A 164 6.15 -14.55 -21.69
CA GLN A 164 5.93 -13.19 -22.17
C GLN A 164 6.03 -12.18 -21.02
N PRO A 165 6.82 -11.09 -21.16
CA PRO A 165 6.80 -9.99 -20.19
C PRO A 165 5.47 -9.25 -20.24
N LEU A 166 4.89 -9.01 -19.07
CA LEU A 166 3.79 -8.08 -18.87
C LEU A 166 4.36 -6.81 -18.24
N ALA A 167 4.34 -5.71 -19.00
CA ALA A 167 4.85 -4.41 -18.56
C ALA A 167 3.77 -3.31 -18.71
N PRO A 168 3.76 -2.28 -17.85
CA PRO A 168 2.86 -1.15 -18.02
C PRO A 168 3.28 -0.29 -19.22
N GLU A 169 2.30 0.32 -19.89
CA GLU A 169 2.55 1.28 -20.96
C GLU A 169 1.70 2.53 -20.68
N LEU A 170 2.33 3.53 -20.05
CA LEU A 170 1.63 4.75 -19.68
C LEU A 170 1.66 5.80 -20.80
N ARG A 171 0.52 6.46 -20.98
CA ARG A 171 0.41 7.75 -21.67
C ARG A 171 -0.21 8.78 -20.75
N TYR A 172 0.23 10.03 -20.86
CA TYR A 172 -0.29 11.11 -20.05
C TYR A 172 -0.80 12.28 -20.89
N ARG A 173 -1.76 13.01 -20.33
CA ARG A 173 -2.11 14.34 -20.81
C ARG A 173 -2.49 15.24 -19.64
N VAL A 174 -2.25 16.54 -19.82
CA VAL A 174 -2.74 17.56 -18.88
C VAL A 174 -3.96 18.21 -19.48
N VAL A 175 -5.04 18.29 -18.72
CA VAL A 175 -6.32 18.85 -19.16
C VAL A 175 -6.69 19.97 -18.22
N ASP A 176 -6.83 21.18 -18.74
CA ASP A 176 -7.37 22.32 -18.01
C ASP A 176 -8.89 22.38 -18.15
N GLY A 177 -9.59 22.72 -17.07
CA GLY A 177 -11.05 22.77 -17.04
C GLY A 177 -11.56 23.69 -15.94
N SER A 178 -12.88 23.84 -15.85
CA SER A 178 -13.53 24.73 -14.87
C SER A 178 -13.19 24.40 -13.42
N ASN A 179 -12.87 23.14 -13.13
CA ASN A 179 -12.54 22.64 -11.79
C ASN A 179 -11.03 22.56 -11.55
N GLY A 180 -10.23 23.29 -12.34
CA GLY A 180 -8.79 23.25 -12.34
C GLY A 180 -8.21 22.24 -13.31
N ALA A 181 -6.87 22.18 -13.36
CA ALA A 181 -6.15 21.29 -14.25
C ALA A 181 -5.94 19.91 -13.63
N PHE A 182 -5.98 18.87 -14.45
CA PHE A 182 -5.81 17.48 -14.04
C PHE A 182 -4.73 16.81 -14.89
N LEU A 183 -3.91 15.99 -14.25
CA LEU A 183 -3.06 15.01 -14.90
C LEU A 183 -3.89 13.74 -15.14
N TYR A 184 -4.12 13.39 -16.40
CA TYR A 184 -4.69 12.12 -16.80
C TYR A 184 -3.56 11.15 -17.16
N LEU A 185 -3.68 9.91 -16.70
CA LEU A 185 -2.82 8.81 -17.07
C LEU A 185 -3.66 7.64 -17.54
N ARG A 186 -3.31 7.11 -18.70
CA ARG A 186 -3.90 5.90 -19.27
C ARG A 186 -2.83 4.83 -19.35
N ASN A 187 -3.17 3.60 -18.95
CA ASN A 187 -2.29 2.46 -19.11
C ASN A 187 -2.78 1.57 -20.26
N LEU A 188 -2.02 1.57 -21.34
CA LEU A 188 -2.26 0.75 -22.53
C LEU A 188 -1.65 -0.65 -22.40
N GLY A 189 -0.80 -0.86 -21.39
CA GLY A 189 -0.07 -2.10 -21.18
C GLY A 189 -0.84 -3.14 -20.36
N PRO A 190 -0.44 -4.42 -20.44
CA PRO A 190 -1.11 -5.53 -19.75
C PRO A 190 -0.74 -5.68 -18.26
N ALA A 191 0.15 -4.85 -17.72
CA ALA A 191 0.55 -4.87 -16.31
C ALA A 191 0.22 -3.56 -15.58
N PRO A 192 -0.04 -3.62 -14.26
CA PRO A 192 -0.32 -2.44 -13.46
C PRO A 192 0.91 -1.53 -13.37
N ALA A 193 0.65 -0.22 -13.33
CA ALA A 193 1.67 0.78 -13.03
C ALA A 193 1.44 1.37 -11.64
N ARG A 194 2.39 1.19 -10.73
CA ARG A 194 2.47 1.92 -9.46
C ARG A 194 3.31 3.17 -9.67
N LEU A 195 2.69 4.35 -9.59
CA LEU A 195 3.40 5.62 -9.75
C LEU A 195 3.79 6.17 -8.40
N SER A 196 5.07 6.52 -8.26
CA SER A 196 5.58 7.23 -7.08
C SER A 196 6.61 8.27 -7.47
N GLN A 197 6.90 9.20 -6.56
CA GLN A 197 7.89 10.24 -6.78
C GLN A 197 7.64 10.99 -8.10
N VAL A 198 6.40 11.42 -8.33
CA VAL A 198 5.94 12.00 -9.59
C VAL A 198 6.24 13.49 -9.61
N ASP A 199 6.84 13.94 -10.70
CA ASP A 199 7.15 15.35 -10.94
C ASP A 199 6.71 15.78 -12.33
N LEU A 200 6.44 17.07 -12.47
CA LEU A 200 6.20 17.75 -13.72
C LEU A 200 7.35 18.72 -14.01
N SER A 201 8.14 18.43 -15.04
CA SER A 201 9.23 19.30 -15.50
C SER A 201 8.68 20.39 -16.42
N ARG A 202 8.95 21.66 -16.09
CA ARG A 202 8.50 22.86 -16.81
C ARG A 202 9.66 23.80 -17.05
N ASP A 203 9.46 24.79 -17.91
CA ASP A 203 10.45 25.86 -18.14
C ASP A 203 10.75 26.66 -16.87
N SER A 204 9.74 26.83 -16.00
CA SER A 204 9.88 27.46 -14.68
C SER A 204 10.59 26.59 -13.64
N GLY A 205 11.03 25.39 -14.02
CA GLY A 205 11.63 24.40 -13.14
C GLY A 205 10.73 23.20 -12.86
N LYS A 206 11.17 22.39 -11.90
CA LYS A 206 10.54 21.12 -11.54
C LYS A 206 9.44 21.33 -10.50
N GLN A 207 8.25 20.82 -10.78
CA GLN A 207 7.10 20.84 -9.88
C GLN A 207 6.83 19.43 -9.35
N PRO A 208 7.06 19.14 -8.06
CA PRO A 208 6.66 17.86 -7.48
C PRO A 208 5.13 17.75 -7.44
N LEU A 209 4.62 16.59 -7.85
CA LEU A 209 3.20 16.23 -7.75
C LEU A 209 2.95 15.24 -6.61
N ALA A 210 3.89 14.32 -6.38
CA ALA A 210 3.87 13.42 -5.23
C ALA A 210 5.29 12.99 -4.86
N GLU A 211 5.70 13.17 -3.60
CA GLU A 211 6.98 12.65 -3.10
C GLU A 211 6.93 11.14 -2.84
N GLY A 212 5.77 10.62 -2.45
CA GLY A 212 5.52 9.20 -2.18
C GLY A 212 4.74 8.52 -3.32
N LEU A 213 3.89 7.56 -2.94
CA LEU A 213 2.93 6.93 -3.85
C LEU A 213 1.90 7.98 -4.32
N LEU A 214 1.77 8.15 -5.64
CA LEU A 214 0.67 8.91 -6.23
C LEU A 214 -0.56 8.02 -6.37
N GLY A 215 -0.36 6.78 -6.83
CA GLY A 215 -1.43 5.81 -7.01
C GLY A 215 -1.06 4.74 -8.03
N TYR A 216 -2.06 4.01 -8.48
CA TYR A 216 -1.92 2.98 -9.50
C TYR A 216 -2.75 3.30 -10.73
N VAL A 217 -2.30 2.84 -11.89
CA VAL A 217 -3.10 2.75 -13.11
C VAL A 217 -3.09 1.30 -13.57
N LEU A 218 -4.24 0.64 -13.45
CA LEU A 218 -4.40 -0.78 -13.80
C LEU A 218 -4.38 -1.00 -15.31
N PRO A 219 -4.15 -2.24 -15.79
CA PRO A 219 -4.16 -2.56 -17.22
C PRO A 219 -5.44 -2.07 -17.91
N GLY A 220 -5.30 -1.35 -19.01
CA GLY A 220 -6.43 -0.79 -19.77
C GLY A 220 -7.18 0.37 -19.11
N ALA A 221 -6.87 0.70 -17.86
CA ALA A 221 -7.57 1.73 -17.10
C ALA A 221 -7.00 3.14 -17.33
N GLN A 222 -7.74 4.13 -16.85
CA GLN A 222 -7.33 5.52 -16.77
C GLN A 222 -7.61 6.09 -15.37
N MET A 223 -6.70 6.93 -14.90
CA MET A 223 -6.83 7.65 -13.63
C MET A 223 -6.50 9.13 -13.83
N ARG A 224 -6.97 9.98 -12.93
CA ARG A 224 -6.65 11.40 -12.94
C ARG A 224 -6.38 11.94 -11.55
N TRP A 225 -5.47 12.90 -11.47
CA TRP A 225 -5.17 13.63 -10.24
C TRP A 225 -5.21 15.14 -10.48
N PRO A 226 -5.74 15.94 -9.53
CA PRO A 226 -5.70 17.38 -9.63
C PRO A 226 -4.26 17.87 -9.61
N LEU A 227 -3.96 18.86 -10.45
CA LEU A 227 -2.67 19.54 -10.43
C LEU A 227 -2.70 20.74 -9.48
N PRO A 228 -1.54 21.13 -8.91
CA PRO A 228 -1.43 22.36 -8.14
C PRO A 228 -1.89 23.59 -8.91
N ALA A 229 -2.37 24.61 -8.20
CA ALA A 229 -2.80 25.87 -8.80
C ALA A 229 -1.69 26.49 -9.68
N GLY A 230 -2.06 27.03 -10.84
CA GLY A 230 -1.13 27.60 -11.83
C GLY A 230 -0.36 26.59 -12.69
N VAL A 231 -0.42 25.28 -12.38
CA VAL A 231 0.22 24.24 -13.20
C VAL A 231 -0.73 23.81 -14.32
N ARG A 232 -0.29 23.92 -15.58
CA ARG A 232 -1.11 23.68 -16.79
C ARG A 232 -0.44 22.82 -17.86
N SER A 233 0.86 22.63 -17.77
CA SER A 233 1.64 21.87 -18.76
C SER A 233 2.97 21.45 -18.14
N GLY A 234 3.62 20.47 -18.77
CA GLY A 234 4.98 20.03 -18.47
C GLY A 234 5.19 18.55 -18.81
N GLN A 235 6.45 18.13 -18.79
CA GLN A 235 6.83 16.74 -19.00
C GLN A 235 6.69 15.94 -17.70
N VAL A 236 5.91 14.87 -17.71
CA VAL A 236 5.75 14.03 -16.51
C VAL A 236 6.92 13.07 -16.39
N GLN A 237 7.48 12.98 -15.19
CA GLN A 237 8.45 11.96 -14.82
C GLN A 237 7.97 11.26 -13.54
N ALA A 238 8.11 9.94 -13.49
CA ALA A 238 7.66 9.14 -12.36
C ALA A 238 8.55 7.93 -12.15
N ARG A 239 8.64 7.43 -10.92
CA ARG A 239 9.17 6.10 -10.64
C ARG A 239 8.02 5.10 -10.77
N ILE A 240 8.17 4.14 -11.69
CA ILE A 240 7.14 3.15 -12.01
C ILE A 240 7.50 1.81 -11.37
N ASN A 241 6.54 1.21 -10.68
CA ASN A 241 6.68 -0.09 -10.01
C ASN A 241 7.89 -0.12 -9.07
N GLU A 242 8.81 -1.07 -9.27
CA GLU A 242 10.02 -1.25 -8.47
C GLU A 242 11.27 -0.73 -9.19
N SER A 243 11.11 0.01 -10.29
CA SER A 243 12.22 0.68 -10.98
C SER A 243 13.00 1.56 -10.00
N ARG A 244 14.34 1.53 -10.13
CA ARG A 244 15.26 2.33 -9.29
C ARG A 244 15.27 3.81 -9.65
N HIS A 245 14.88 4.16 -10.88
CA HIS A 245 14.99 5.53 -11.39
C HIS A 245 13.63 6.06 -11.83
N LYS A 246 13.48 7.39 -11.80
CA LYS A 246 12.37 8.05 -12.48
C LYS A 246 12.57 7.94 -13.99
N GLN A 247 11.48 7.76 -14.70
CA GLN A 247 11.45 7.74 -16.16
C GLN A 247 10.45 8.77 -16.68
N PRO A 248 10.74 9.42 -17.82
CA PRO A 248 9.75 10.25 -18.49
C PRO A 248 8.57 9.40 -18.96
N LEU A 249 7.36 9.94 -18.84
CA LEU A 249 6.18 9.34 -19.44
C LEU A 249 5.96 9.94 -20.84
N ALA A 250 5.43 9.13 -21.76
CA ALA A 250 5.08 9.61 -23.09
C ALA A 250 3.73 10.37 -23.02
N ALA A 251 3.66 11.51 -23.70
CA ALA A 251 2.39 12.22 -23.87
C ALA A 251 1.46 11.42 -24.81
N GLU A 252 0.14 11.57 -24.61
CA GLU A 252 -0.89 11.14 -25.58
C GLU A 252 -0.80 11.89 -26.90
#